data_AF-A0A9P0K5S9-F1
#
_entry.id   AF-A0A9P0K5S9-F1
#
_cell.length_a   1.000
_cell.length_b   1.000
_cell.length_c   1.000
_cell.angle_alpha   90.00
_cell.angle_beta   90.00
_cell.angle_gamma   90.00
#
_symmetry.space_group_name_H-M   'P 1'
#
loop_
_entity.id
_entity.type
_entity.pdbx_description
1 polymer ?
#
loop_
_entity_poly.entity_id
_entity_poly.type
_entity_poly.pdbx_seq_one_letter_code
_entity_poly.pdbx_strand_id
1 'polypeptide(L)' 'MPKSRKGKKENGRKLWEKGSMEEAVAAVRDGRMGYLKASKQFNVPRSTLFRFM' A
#
# COMPACT_ATOMS: atom_id res chain seq x y z
N MET A 1 -14.69 7.00 -14.59
CA MET A 1 -14.12 6.21 -13.47
C MET A 1 -13.60 7.18 -12.40
N PRO A 2 -14.20 7.30 -11.21
CA PRO A 2 -13.64 8.18 -10.19
C PRO A 2 -12.54 7.45 -9.43
N LYS A 3 -11.30 7.97 -9.49
CA LYS A 3 -10.17 7.51 -8.69
C LYS A 3 -10.44 7.89 -7.23
N SER A 4 -10.87 6.92 -6.43
CA SER A 4 -11.32 7.16 -5.06
C SER A 4 -10.14 7.27 -4.08
N ARG A 5 -10.00 8.49 -3.55
CA ARG A 5 -9.73 8.85 -2.14
C ARG A 5 -8.34 8.56 -1.54
N LYS A 6 -7.56 9.64 -1.46
CA LYS A 6 -6.48 9.86 -0.47
C LYS A 6 -6.98 9.51 0.94
N GLY A 7 -6.40 8.48 1.56
CA GLY A 7 -6.62 8.13 2.96
C GLY A 7 -5.90 9.09 3.91
N LYS A 8 -6.66 9.62 4.87
CA LYS A 8 -6.24 10.62 5.87
C LYS A 8 -5.27 10.04 6.91
N LYS A 9 -4.41 10.93 7.43
CA LYS A 9 -3.44 10.70 8.50
C LYS A 9 -4.12 10.77 9.87
N GLU A 10 -4.43 9.67 10.57
CA GLU A 10 -4.85 9.73 11.98
C GLU A 10 -4.37 8.51 12.80
N ASN A 11 -3.43 8.77 13.71
CA ASN A 11 -3.10 8.09 14.97
C ASN A 11 -3.01 6.55 15.07
N GLY A 12 -1.77 6.08 15.24
CA GLY A 12 -1.43 5.13 16.31
C GLY A 12 -1.46 3.63 16.01
N ARG A 13 -2.45 3.07 15.31
CA ARG A 13 -2.52 1.61 15.08
C ARG A 13 -3.15 1.29 13.71
N LYS A 14 -2.30 0.71 12.84
CA LYS A 14 -2.59 0.11 11.52
C LYS A 14 -3.26 1.04 10.49
N LEU A 15 -2.43 1.89 9.87
CA LEU A 15 -2.77 2.96 8.90
C LEU A 15 -2.95 2.52 7.43
N TRP A 16 -3.35 1.27 7.17
CA TRP A 16 -3.54 0.80 5.80
C TRP A 16 -4.73 -0.15 5.70
N GLU A 17 -5.54 0.04 4.65
CA GLU A 17 -6.65 -0.87 4.36
C GLU A 17 -6.12 -2.17 3.75
N LYS A 18 -6.80 -3.28 4.05
CA LYS A 18 -6.43 -4.60 3.50
C LYS A 18 -6.44 -4.60 1.97
N GLY A 19 -7.41 -3.93 1.35
CA GLY A 19 -7.46 -3.77 -0.11
C GLY A 19 -6.22 -3.05 -0.68
N SER A 20 -5.82 -1.93 -0.05
CA SER A 20 -4.62 -1.20 -0.47
C SER A 20 -3.34 -2.02 -0.28
N MET A 21 -3.27 -2.83 0.78
CA MET A 21 -2.19 -3.80 0.98
C MET A 21 -2.16 -4.84 -0.16
N GLU A 22 -3.29 -5.45 -0.49
CA GLU A 22 -3.36 -6.53 -1.47
C GLU A 22 -2.98 -6.03 -2.86
N GLU A 23 -3.47 -4.84 -3.24
CA GLU A 23 -3.05 -4.18 -4.48
C GLU A 23 -1.54 -3.85 -4.47
N ALA A 24 -1.01 -3.36 -3.34
CA ALA A 24 0.41 -3.04 -3.23
C ALA A 24 1.29 -4.29 -3.39
N VAL A 25 0.93 -5.41 -2.75
CA VAL A 25 1.66 -6.67 -2.86
C VAL A 25 1.57 -7.22 -4.28
N ALA A 26 0.37 -7.24 -4.87
CA ALA A 26 0.18 -7.72 -6.24
C ALA A 26 1.03 -6.92 -7.25
N ALA A 27 1.06 -5.60 -7.13
CA ALA A 27 1.80 -4.76 -8.06
C ALA A 27 3.32 -4.83 -7.88
N VAL A 28 3.81 -5.12 -6.66
CA VAL A 28 5.24 -5.40 -6.43
C VAL A 28 5.60 -6.78 -6.98
N ARG A 29 4.75 -7.80 -6.78
CA ARG A 29 4.96 -9.16 -7.33
C ARG A 29 4.96 -9.19 -8.85
N ASP A 30 4.09 -8.40 -9.49
CA ASP A 30 4.02 -8.27 -10.95
C ASP A 30 5.24 -7.50 -11.52
N GLY A 31 6.07 -6.89 -10.68
CA GLY A 31 7.20 -6.07 -11.11
C GLY A 31 6.81 -4.68 -11.65
N ARG A 32 5.53 -4.31 -11.58
CA ARG A 32 5.04 -2.99 -12.04
C ARG A 32 5.53 -1.83 -11.19
N MET A 33 5.84 -2.08 -9.92
CA MET A 33 6.32 -1.05 -9.00
C MET A 33 7.22 -1.60 -7.90
N GLY A 34 8.26 -0.84 -7.53
CA GLY A 34 9.10 -1.17 -6.38
C GLY A 34 8.44 -0.83 -5.04
N TYR A 35 8.95 -1.40 -3.96
CA TYR A 35 8.49 -1.20 -2.57
C TYR A 35 8.29 0.28 -2.20
N LEU A 36 9.18 1.15 -2.67
CA LEU A 36 9.11 2.59 -2.42
C LEU A 36 7.88 3.26 -3.06
N LYS A 37 7.56 2.84 -4.29
CA LYS A 37 6.45 3.38 -5.07
C LYS A 37 5.12 2.81 -4.59
N ALA A 38 5.05 1.51 -4.33
CA ALA A 38 3.89 0.86 -3.72
C ALA A 38 3.54 1.48 -2.35
N SER A 39 4.55 1.72 -1.51
CA SER A 39 4.32 2.33 -0.20
C SER A 39 3.70 3.72 -0.28
N LYS A 40 4.18 4.57 -1.19
CA LYS A 40 3.61 5.91 -1.40
C LYS A 40 2.24 5.87 -2.08
N GLN A 41 2.04 4.95 -3.02
CA GLN A 41 0.81 4.83 -3.80
C GLN A 41 -0.36 4.33 -2.95
N PHE A 42 -0.11 3.32 -2.12
CA PHE A 42 -1.14 2.62 -1.34
C PHE A 42 -1.14 3.01 0.15
N ASN A 43 -0.25 3.93 0.57
CA ASN A 43 -0.03 4.28 1.98
C ASN A 43 0.27 3.06 2.89
N VAL A 44 0.83 1.99 2.30
CA VAL A 44 1.22 0.78 3.02
C VAL A 44 2.69 0.89 3.42
N PRO A 45 3.08 0.68 4.68
CA PRO A 45 4.49 0.70 5.10
C PRO A 45 5.33 -0.36 4.39
N ARG A 46 6.60 -0.06 4.11
CA ARG A 46 7.52 -1.05 3.52
C ARG A 46 7.67 -2.30 4.36
N SER A 47 7.71 -2.16 5.69
CA SER A 47 7.75 -3.29 6.63
C SER A 47 6.55 -4.23 6.46
N THR A 48 5.41 -3.69 6.06
CA THR A 48 4.22 -4.47 5.75
C THR A 48 4.41 -5.21 4.43
N LEU A 49 4.82 -4.53 3.36
CA LEU A 49 5.10 -5.21 2.08
C LEU A 49 6.16 -6.32 2.24
N PHE A 50 7.21 -6.07 3.02
CA PHE A 50 8.26 -7.05 3.31
C PHE A 50 7.79 -8.23 4.15
N ARG A 51 6.65 -8.11 4.86
CA ARG A 51 6.06 -9.19 5.66
C ARG A 51 5.21 -10.15 4.81
N PHE A 52 4.68 -9.66 3.68
CA PHE A 52 3.77 -10.41 2.79
C PHE A 52 4.40 -10.80 1.44
N MET A 53 5.61 -10.31 1.17
CA MET A 53 6.51 -10.83 0.13
C MET A 53 7.30 -11.99 0.71
#